data_AF-A0A3S5A450-F1
#
_entry.id   AF-A0A3S5A450-F1
#
_cell.length_a   1.000
_cell.length_b   1.000
_cell.length_c   1.000
_cell.angle_alpha   90.00
_cell.angle_beta   90.00
_cell.angle_gamma   90.00
#
_symmetry.space_group_name_H-M   'P 1'
#
loop_
_entity.id
_entity.type
_entity.pdbx_description
1 polymer ?
#
loop_
_entity_poly.entity_id
_entity_poly.type
_entity_poly.pdbx_seq_one_letter_code
_entity_poly.pdbx_strand_id
1 'polypeptide(L)'
;MYGILICFRREIQLMACAAIMIACKHEERQVPQLSEFLYITDNAYAKDEFLDAERRLLMTIDFAVHRPNPYIFLRRYARVTIFYLSY
;
A
#
# COMPACT_ATOMS: atom_id res chain seq x y z
N MET A 1 15.68 2.09 -23.80
CA MET A 1 14.30 2.42 -24.21
C MET A 1 13.42 2.42 -22.96
N TYR A 2 13.62 3.37 -22.05
CA TYR A 2 12.70 3.57 -20.94
C TYR A 2 11.63 4.52 -21.45
N GLY A 3 10.62 3.96 -22.11
CA GLY A 3 9.44 4.73 -22.49
C GLY A 3 8.82 5.27 -21.21
N ILE A 4 8.70 6.59 -21.11
CA ILE A 4 7.92 7.23 -20.06
C ILE A 4 6.50 6.68 -20.22
N LEU A 5 6.10 5.77 -19.32
CA LEU A 5 4.73 5.28 -19.23
C LEU A 5 3.86 6.50 -18.92
N ILE A 6 3.08 6.93 -19.90
CA ILE A 6 2.05 7.96 -19.72
C ILE A 6 0.93 7.28 -18.94
N CYS A 7 1.03 7.26 -17.61
CA CYS A 7 -0.04 6.80 -16.74
C CYS A 7 -1.02 7.97 -16.53
N PHE A 8 -2.28 7.76 -16.89
CA PHE A 8 -3.29 8.79 -16.64
C PHE A 8 -3.47 9.01 -15.14
N ARG A 9 -3.72 10.25 -14.72
CA ARG A 9 -3.91 10.62 -13.29
C ARG A 9 -4.92 9.71 -12.58
N ARG A 10 -6.01 9.35 -13.27
CA ARG A 10 -7.05 8.43 -12.79
C ARG A 10 -6.50 7.03 -12.51
N GLU A 11 -5.65 6.49 -13.38
CA GLU A 11 -5.06 5.17 -13.20
C GLU A 11 -4.06 5.15 -12.04
N ILE A 12 -3.24 6.20 -11.90
CA ILE A 12 -2.30 6.31 -10.78
C ILE A 12 -3.06 6.34 -9.46
N GLN A 13 -4.15 7.11 -9.35
CA GLN A 13 -4.97 7.16 -8.16
C GLN A 13 -5.62 5.80 -7.86
N LEU A 14 -6.19 5.13 -8.85
CA LEU A 14 -6.77 3.79 -8.69
C LEU A 14 -5.73 2.77 -8.18
N MET A 15 -4.55 2.74 -8.80
CA MET A 15 -3.47 1.84 -8.40
C MET A 15 -2.93 2.18 -7.01
N ALA A 16 -2.85 3.46 -6.65
CA ALA A 16 -2.44 3.90 -5.32
C ALA A 16 -3.45 3.45 -4.25
N CYS A 17 -4.76 3.62 -4.49
CA CYS A 17 -5.78 3.15 -3.56
C CYS A 17 -5.77 1.62 -3.43
N ALA A 18 -5.58 0.88 -4.53
CA ALA A 18 -5.42 -0.57 -4.48
C ALA A 18 -4.18 -0.98 -3.67
N ALA A 19 -3.05 -0.26 -3.83
CA ALA A 19 -1.84 -0.48 -3.03
C ALA A 19 -2.08 -0.29 -1.53
N ILE A 20 -2.78 0.78 -1.15
CA ILE A 20 -3.15 1.05 0.25
C ILE A 20 -4.04 -0.07 0.79
N MET A 21 -5.04 -0.51 0.02
CA MET A 21 -5.93 -1.61 0.43
C MET A 21 -5.15 -2.91 0.69
N ILE A 22 -4.20 -3.26 -0.18
CA ILE A 22 -3.32 -4.43 0.00
C ILE A 22 -2.45 -4.26 1.26
N ALA A 23 -1.88 -3.08 1.47
CA ALA A 23 -1.06 -2.78 2.65
C ALA A 23 -1.88 -2.90 3.95
N CYS A 24 -3.10 -2.35 3.99
CA CYS A 24 -3.99 -2.49 5.14
C CYS A 24 -4.34 -3.97 5.40
N LYS A 25 -4.65 -4.74 4.36
CA LYS A 25 -4.90 -6.19 4.51
C LYS A 25 -3.71 -6.96 5.10
N HIS A 26 -2.49 -6.48 4.89
CA HIS A 26 -1.27 -7.15 5.31
C HIS A 26 -0.73 -6.68 6.68
N GLU A 27 -0.80 -5.38 6.99
CA GLU A 27 -0.19 -4.80 8.19
C GLU A 27 -1.20 -4.45 9.30
N GLU A 28 -2.45 -4.14 8.97
CA GLU A 28 -3.42 -3.63 9.94
C GLU A 28 -4.18 -4.73 10.66
N ARG A 29 -4.49 -4.50 11.95
CA ARG A 29 -5.35 -5.40 12.73
C ARG A 29 -6.80 -5.35 12.28
N GLN A 30 -7.29 -4.16 11.94
CA GLN A 30 -8.65 -3.93 11.47
C GLN A 30 -8.59 -3.30 10.10
N VAL A 31 -9.01 -4.07 9.09
CA VAL A 31 -8.93 -3.66 7.70
C VAL A 31 -10.24 -2.95 7.31
N PRO A 32 -10.18 -1.75 6.71
CA PRO A 32 -11.36 -1.10 6.16
C PRO A 32 -11.98 -1.91 5.01
N GLN A 33 -13.30 -1.86 4.88
CA GLN A 33 -13.99 -2.56 3.80
C GLN A 33 -13.77 -1.87 2.45
N LEU A 34 -13.91 -2.62 1.34
CA LEU A 34 -13.80 -2.04 0.00
C LEU A 34 -14.82 -0.90 -0.23
N SER A 35 -16.00 -0.98 0.36
CA SER A 35 -17.01 0.09 0.35
C SER A 35 -16.51 1.40 0.95
N GLU A 36 -15.67 1.33 1.99
CA GLU A 36 -15.09 2.52 2.62
C GLU A 36 -14.06 3.18 1.69
N PHE A 37 -13.26 2.39 0.97
CA PHE A 37 -12.36 2.92 -0.05
C PHE A 37 -13.11 3.60 -1.19
N LEU A 38 -14.20 3.00 -1.68
CA LEU A 38 -15.05 3.61 -2.70
C LEU A 38 -15.64 4.94 -2.22
N TYR A 39 -16.12 4.97 -0.98
CA TYR A 39 -16.66 6.17 -0.34
C TYR A 39 -15.61 7.29 -0.22
N ILE A 40 -14.40 6.99 0.25
CA ILE A 40 -13.30 7.98 0.38
C ILE A 40 -12.90 8.55 -0.98
N THR A 41 -13.03 7.76 -2.05
CA THR A 41 -12.76 8.21 -3.44
C THR A 41 -13.95 8.88 -4.12
N ASP A 42 -15.01 9.23 -3.38
CA ASP A 42 -16.25 9.82 -3.91
C ASP A 42 -16.87 8.98 -5.05
N ASN A 43 -16.81 7.66 -4.92
CA ASN A 43 -17.26 6.69 -5.94
C ASN A 43 -16.70 6.94 -7.35
N ALA A 44 -15.50 7.51 -7.46
CA ALA A 44 -14.83 7.75 -8.75
C ALA A 44 -14.48 6.47 -9.54
N TYR A 45 -14.56 5.31 -8.87
CA TYR A 45 -14.22 4.00 -9.40
C TYR A 45 -15.32 2.99 -9.12
N ALA A 46 -15.49 2.01 -10.02
CA ALA A 46 -16.35 0.88 -9.76
C ALA A 46 -15.64 -0.15 -8.86
N LYS A 47 -16.42 -0.97 -8.15
CA LYS A 47 -15.90 -2.07 -7.34
C LYS A 47 -15.02 -3.03 -8.14
N ASP A 48 -15.44 -3.35 -9.36
CA ASP A 48 -14.72 -4.26 -10.25
C ASP A 48 -13.39 -3.66 -10.75
N GLU A 49 -13.36 -2.35 -11.04
CA GLU A 49 -12.12 -1.64 -11.38
C GLU A 49 -11.08 -1.73 -10.25
N PHE A 50 -11.53 -1.66 -8.99
CA PHE A 50 -10.67 -1.81 -7.82
C PHE A 50 -10.12 -3.22 -7.66
N LEU A 51 -10.95 -4.24 -7.86
CA LEU A 51 -10.54 -5.65 -7.78
C LEU A 51 -9.55 -6.00 -8.90
N ASP A 52 -9.75 -5.46 -10.09
CA ASP A 52 -8.81 -5.64 -11.20
C ASP A 52 -7.50 -4.88 -10.98
N ALA A 53 -7.54 -3.70 -10.36
CA ALA A 53 -6.33 -2.99 -9.95
C ALA A 53 -5.55 -3.77 -8.87
N GLU A 54 -6.24 -4.34 -7.88
CA GLU A 54 -5.64 -5.19 -6.85
C GLU A 54 -4.93 -6.41 -7.45
N ARG A 55 -5.61 -7.14 -8.34
CA ARG A 55 -5.02 -8.32 -9.03
C ARG A 55 -3.80 -7.92 -9.84
N ARG A 56 -3.90 -6.86 -10.65
CA ARG A 56 -2.78 -6.37 -11.47
C ARG A 56 -1.58 -5.99 -10.60
N LEU A 57 -1.82 -5.31 -9.47
CA LEU A 57 -0.74 -4.90 -8.57
C LEU A 57 -0.04 -6.13 -7.97
N LEU A 58 -0.80 -7.08 -7.42
CA LEU A 58 -0.27 -8.30 -6.83
C LEU A 58 0.53 -9.14 -7.84
N MET A 59 0.03 -9.29 -9.07
CA MET A 59 0.74 -9.97 -10.15
C MET A 59 2.03 -9.24 -10.53
N THR A 60 2.01 -7.90 -10.57
CA THR A 60 3.19 -7.09 -10.94
C THR A 60 4.31 -7.22 -9.92
N ILE A 61 3.97 -7.35 -8.64
CA ILE A 61 4.96 -7.54 -7.56
C ILE A 61 5.26 -9.02 -7.27
N ASP A 62 4.78 -9.95 -8.10
CA ASP A 62 4.91 -11.40 -7.90
C ASP A 62 4.48 -11.86 -6.50
N PHE A 63 3.40 -11.27 -5.99
CA PHE A 63 2.88 -11.50 -4.63
C PHE A 63 3.91 -11.26 -3.50
N ALA A 64 5.03 -10.57 -3.78
CA ALA A 64 6.08 -10.27 -2.82
C ALA A 64 5.72 -9.06 -1.92
N VAL A 65 4.62 -9.17 -1.19
CA VAL A 65 4.09 -8.13 -0.28
C VAL A 65 4.93 -7.99 1.00
N HIS A 66 5.61 -9.07 1.41
CA HIS A 66 6.50 -9.08 2.57
C HIS A 66 7.85 -8.38 2.27
N ARG A 67 7.86 -7.05 2.29
CA ARG A 67 9.09 -6.26 2.28
C ARG A 67 9.35 -5.68 3.68
N PRO A 68 10.61 -5.67 4.16
CA PRO A 68 10.91 -5.16 5.48
C PRO A 68 10.66 -3.64 5.52
N ASN A 69 9.67 -3.23 6.31
CA ASN A 69 9.29 -1.83 6.46
C ASN A 69 10.43 -1.02 7.12
N PRO A 70 10.87 0.11 6.53
CA PRO A 70 11.88 1.00 7.12
C PRO A 70 11.61 1.36 8.60
N TYR A 71 10.32 1.45 8.98
CA TYR A 71 9.88 1.68 10.34
C TYR A 71 10.41 0.65 11.34
N ILE A 72 10.51 -0.62 10.94
CA ILE A 72 11.04 -1.70 11.78
C ILE A 72 12.53 -1.45 12.11
N PHE A 73 13.31 -0.99 11.13
CA PHE A 73 14.71 -0.64 11.34
C PHE A 73 14.84 0.57 12.27
N LEU A 74 14.05 1.62 12.04
CA LEU A 74 14.03 2.80 12.90
C LEU A 74 13.72 2.44 14.35
N ARG A 75 12.71 1.59 14.59
CA ARG A 75 12.34 1.14 15.93
C ARG A 75 13.43 0.30 16.59
N ARG A 76 14.17 -0.52 15.83
CA ARG A 76 15.34 -1.26 16.34
C ARG A 76 16.46 -0.32 16.76
N TYR A 77 16.80 0.67 15.92
CA TYR A 77 17.81 1.67 16.25
C TYR A 77 17.43 2.52 17.47
N ALA A 78 16.18 3.00 17.53
CA ALA A 78 15.70 3.79 18.66
C ALA A 78 15.79 3.06 20.00
N ARG A 79 15.46 1.76 20.03
CA ARG A 79 15.60 0.93 21.25
C ARG A 79 17.04 0.89 21.72
N VAL A 80 17.98 0.62 20.81
CA VAL A 80 19.41 0.54 21.12
C VAL A 80 19.92 1.87 21.67
N THR A 81 19.57 2.99 21.04
CA THR A 81 19.94 4.33 21.52
C THR A 81 19.39 4.64 22.91
N ILE A 82 18.13 4.28 23.21
CA ILE A 82 17.53 4.49 24.54
C ILE A 82 18.26 3.67 25.61
N PHE A 83 18.65 2.43 25.32
CA PHE A 83 19.44 1.63 26.25
C PHE A 83 20.79 2.31 26.54
N TYR A 84 21.49 2.85 25.54
CA TYR A 84 22.77 3.56 25.74
C TYR A 84 22.66 4.87 26.56
N LEU A 85 21.49 5.51 26.60
CA LEU A 85 21.25 6.74 27.37
C LEU A 85 20.83 6.49 28.82
N SER A 86 20.52 5.24 29.17
CA SER A 86 20.10 4.83 30.52
C SER A 86 21.26 4.20 31.34
N TYR A 87 22.45 4.14 30.75
CA TYR A 87 23.73 3.81 31.39
C TYR A 87 24.64 5.04 31.36
#